data_AF-A0A355KV18-F1
#
_entry.id   AF-A0A355KV18-F1
#
_cell.length_a   1.000
_cell.length_b   1.000
_cell.length_c   1.000
_cell.angle_alpha   90.00
_cell.angle_beta   90.00
_cell.angle_gamma   90.00
#
_symmetry.space_group_name_H-M   'P 1'
#
loop_
_entity.id
_entity.type
_entity.pdbx_description
1 polymer ?
#
loop_
_entity_poly.entity_id
_entity_poly.type
_entity_poly.pdbx_seq_one_letter_code
_entity_poly.pdbx_strand_id
1 'polypeptide(L)'
;MTKTLIKEALRSITANKLRFLSVAVIIALGMSFFVGINSASPAMNYEANEYFNRNNLMDVYVSSSIPFTNEDIEKIKNIKNVTQVVASSYIDGYATLGRETLVNKNGTELILRISSFDVEKEKKFLDGERDPSFLNALDLKDGRLPEKAGECVVDEKSAELYDDIEIGKTLNITDADSSVGVSLKNNKFVIVGTVTSPIYISLDRGQTKLGSGSLDSYIYVLPEAFSSSEVNTLAVKMRYSDSLDTFSSQYSDRAEMIAEK
;
A
#
# COMPACT_ATOMS: atom_id res chain seq x y z
N MET A 1 -29.96 -8.31 -48.58
CA MET A 1 -30.20 -9.71 -48.19
C MET A 1 -31.68 -10.03 -48.39
N THR A 2 -32.02 -11.06 -49.17
CA THR A 2 -33.40 -11.44 -49.44
C THR A 2 -34.00 -12.19 -48.24
N LYS A 3 -35.26 -11.88 -47.88
CA LYS A 3 -35.99 -12.54 -46.77
C LYS A 3 -35.97 -14.08 -46.86
N THR A 4 -35.88 -14.61 -48.07
CA THR A 4 -35.78 -16.05 -48.35
C THR A 4 -34.51 -16.68 -47.77
N LEU A 5 -33.35 -16.02 -47.89
CA LEU A 5 -32.07 -16.53 -47.38
C LEU A 5 -32.07 -16.66 -45.84
N ILE A 6 -32.60 -15.65 -45.14
CA ILE A 6 -32.70 -15.67 -43.68
C ILE A 6 -33.65 -16.79 -43.22
N LYS A 7 -34.76 -16.99 -43.93
CA LYS A 7 -35.72 -18.06 -43.64
C LYS A 7 -35.11 -19.45 -43.82
N GLU A 8 -34.31 -19.64 -44.87
CA GLU A 8 -33.59 -20.91 -45.09
C GLU A 8 -32.49 -21.15 -44.05
N ALA A 9 -31.74 -20.12 -43.67
CA ALA A 9 -30.72 -20.20 -42.62
C ALA A 9 -31.33 -20.62 -41.27
N LEU A 10 -32.43 -19.98 -40.86
CA LEU A 10 -33.13 -20.33 -39.63
C LEU A 10 -33.68 -21.76 -39.67
N ARG A 11 -34.24 -22.19 -40.81
CA ARG A 11 -34.71 -23.57 -41.00
C ARG A 11 -33.57 -24.57 -40.87
N SER A 12 -32.40 -24.27 -41.43
CA SER A 12 -31.19 -25.11 -41.33
C SER A 12 -30.69 -25.26 -39.89
N ILE A 13 -30.67 -24.15 -39.12
CA ILE A 13 -30.33 -24.15 -37.69
C ILE A 13 -31.31 -25.05 -36.92
N THR A 14 -32.61 -24.93 -37.17
CA THR A 14 -33.62 -25.77 -36.51
C THR A 14 -33.58 -27.24 -36.93
N ALA A 15 -33.03 -27.56 -38.09
CA ALA A 15 -32.83 -28.95 -38.52
C ALA A 15 -31.61 -29.60 -37.86
N ASN A 16 -30.57 -28.82 -37.53
CA ASN A 16 -29.31 -29.29 -36.93
C ASN A 16 -29.04 -28.70 -35.54
N LYS A 17 -30.06 -28.69 -34.67
CA LYS A 17 -30.02 -27.96 -33.37
C LYS A 17 -28.82 -28.32 -32.49
N LEU A 18 -28.45 -29.61 -32.38
CA LEU A 18 -27.32 -30.02 -31.55
C LEU A 18 -25.98 -29.51 -32.06
N ARG A 19 -25.70 -29.65 -33.37
CA ARG A 19 -24.43 -29.17 -33.94
C ARG A 19 -24.31 -27.65 -33.86
N PHE A 20 -25.40 -26.94 -34.13
CA PHE A 20 -25.43 -25.49 -33.97
C PHE A 20 -25.19 -25.08 -32.52
N LEU A 21 -25.83 -25.75 -31.55
CA LEU A 21 -25.63 -25.48 -30.14
C LEU A 21 -24.18 -25.75 -29.72
N SER A 22 -23.55 -26.83 -30.18
CA SER A 22 -22.14 -27.12 -29.89
C SER A 22 -21.21 -26.01 -30.39
N VAL A 23 -21.39 -25.55 -31.64
CA VAL A 23 -20.58 -24.45 -32.20
C VAL A 23 -20.86 -23.14 -31.46
N ALA A 24 -22.13 -22.85 -31.14
CA ALA A 24 -22.51 -21.66 -30.39
C ALA A 24 -21.87 -21.64 -28.99
N VAL A 25 -21.85 -22.78 -28.28
CA VAL A 25 -21.21 -22.90 -26.96
C VAL A 25 -19.69 -22.71 -27.07
N ILE A 26 -19.03 -23.30 -28.06
CA ILE A 26 -17.58 -23.12 -28.27
C ILE A 26 -17.24 -21.65 -28.55
N ILE A 27 -18.02 -20.98 -29.39
CA ILE A 27 -17.86 -19.56 -29.68
C ILE A 27 -18.13 -18.70 -28.43
N ALA A 28 -19.21 -18.99 -27.69
CA ALA A 28 -19.55 -18.26 -26.47
C ALA A 28 -18.47 -18.40 -25.40
N LEU A 29 -17.90 -19.60 -25.23
CA LEU A 29 -16.76 -19.83 -24.35
C LEU A 29 -15.56 -18.98 -24.80
N GLY A 30 -15.17 -19.06 -26.08
CA GLY A 30 -14.07 -18.25 -26.61
C GLY A 30 -14.26 -16.75 -26.40
N MET A 31 -15.47 -16.24 -26.67
CA MET A 31 -15.81 -14.83 -26.44
C MET A 31 -15.81 -14.46 -24.95
N SER A 32 -16.30 -15.33 -24.07
CA SER A 32 -16.34 -15.06 -22.63
C SER A 32 -14.94 -14.91 -22.03
N PHE A 33 -13.99 -15.78 -22.41
CA PHE A 33 -12.60 -15.67 -21.99
C PHE A 33 -11.94 -14.40 -22.55
N PHE A 34 -12.17 -14.11 -23.84
CA PHE A 34 -11.61 -12.91 -24.46
C PHE A 34 -12.11 -11.63 -23.78
N VAL A 35 -13.41 -11.50 -23.56
CA VAL A 35 -13.98 -10.33 -22.87
C VAL A 35 -13.53 -10.29 -21.42
N GLY A 36 -13.57 -11.41 -20.70
CA GLY A 36 -13.17 -11.48 -19.28
C GLY A 36 -11.75 -11.00 -19.03
N ILE A 37 -10.78 -11.46 -19.84
CA ILE A 37 -9.38 -11.04 -19.70
C ILE A 37 -9.21 -9.55 -20.06
N ASN A 38 -9.86 -9.08 -21.14
CA ASN A 38 -9.77 -7.68 -21.55
C ASN A 38 -10.46 -6.70 -20.57
N SER A 39 -11.49 -7.16 -19.86
CA SER A 39 -12.19 -6.34 -18.85
C SER A 39 -11.46 -6.33 -17.50
N ALA A 40 -10.63 -7.33 -17.20
CA ALA A 40 -9.94 -7.43 -15.92
C ALA A 40 -8.95 -6.27 -15.69
N SER A 41 -8.13 -5.92 -16.69
CA SER A 41 -7.13 -4.85 -16.54
C SER A 41 -7.75 -3.46 -16.30
N PRO A 42 -8.75 -2.99 -17.07
CA PRO A 42 -9.43 -1.74 -16.78
C PRO A 42 -10.12 -1.73 -15.41
N ALA A 43 -10.72 -2.85 -14.99
CA ALA A 43 -11.34 -2.98 -13.68
C ALA A 43 -10.30 -2.86 -12.54
N MET A 44 -9.16 -3.53 -12.67
CA MET A 44 -8.06 -3.43 -11.69
C MET A 44 -7.50 -2.01 -11.59
N ASN A 45 -7.27 -1.35 -12.73
CA ASN A 45 -6.78 0.03 -12.74
C ASN A 45 -7.79 0.98 -12.07
N TYR A 46 -9.09 0.81 -12.35
CA TYR A 46 -10.14 1.61 -11.74
C TYR A 46 -10.16 1.43 -10.22
N GLU A 47 -10.17 0.19 -9.73
CA GLU A 47 -10.17 -0.11 -8.28
C GLU A 47 -8.91 0.43 -7.60
N ALA A 48 -7.74 0.25 -8.21
CA ALA A 48 -6.49 0.76 -7.66
C ALA A 48 -6.47 2.30 -7.63
N ASN A 49 -6.95 2.97 -8.68
CA ASN A 49 -7.04 4.42 -8.73
C ASN A 49 -8.02 4.96 -7.67
N GLU A 50 -9.19 4.34 -7.52
CA GLU A 50 -10.15 4.68 -6.47
C GLU A 50 -9.54 4.48 -5.07
N TYR A 51 -8.82 3.38 -4.86
CA TYR A 51 -8.12 3.11 -3.61
C TYR A 51 -7.07 4.19 -3.29
N PHE A 52 -6.22 4.58 -4.26
CA PHE A 52 -5.21 5.63 -4.07
C PHE A 52 -5.83 7.00 -3.79
N ASN A 53 -6.90 7.34 -4.50
CA ASN A 53 -7.61 8.61 -4.32
C ASN A 53 -8.33 8.66 -2.96
N ARG A 54 -8.93 7.55 -2.54
CA ARG A 54 -9.60 7.43 -1.25
C ARG A 54 -8.61 7.60 -0.09
N ASN A 55 -7.45 6.94 -0.18
CA ASN A 55 -6.44 6.93 0.87
C ASN A 55 -5.45 8.11 0.77
N ASN A 56 -5.66 9.03 -0.17
CA ASN A 56 -4.80 10.19 -0.45
C ASN A 56 -3.31 9.79 -0.55
N LEU A 57 -3.01 8.82 -1.42
CA LEU A 57 -1.65 8.35 -1.65
C LEU A 57 -0.77 9.48 -2.17
N MET A 58 0.45 9.59 -1.64
CA MET A 58 1.48 10.53 -2.09
C MET A 58 1.94 10.23 -3.53
N ASP A 59 2.55 11.23 -4.17
CA ASP A 59 3.13 11.06 -5.51
C ASP A 59 4.63 10.80 -5.46
N VAL A 60 5.31 11.36 -4.44
CA VAL A 60 6.75 11.21 -4.26
C VAL A 60 7.05 10.82 -2.81
N TYR A 61 7.83 9.76 -2.65
CA TYR A 61 8.36 9.31 -1.37
C TYR A 61 9.84 9.65 -1.29
N VAL A 62 10.22 10.47 -0.31
CA VAL A 62 11.61 10.85 -0.08
C VAL A 62 12.06 10.24 1.24
N SER A 63 13.09 9.40 1.21
CA SER A 63 13.73 8.85 2.40
C SER A 63 15.19 9.30 2.48
N SER A 64 15.66 9.59 3.68
CA SER A 64 17.05 9.99 3.93
C SER A 64 17.67 9.17 5.06
N SER A 65 19.00 8.97 5.01
CA SER A 65 19.76 8.41 6.14
C SER A 65 20.12 9.47 7.19
N ILE A 66 19.88 10.74 6.88
CA ILE A 66 20.08 11.88 7.79
C ILE A 66 18.70 12.53 8.01
N PRO A 67 18.31 12.84 9.25
CA PRO A 67 17.02 13.48 9.49
C PRO A 67 16.89 14.83 8.77
N PHE A 68 15.69 15.11 8.28
CA PHE A 68 15.36 16.38 7.65
C PHE A 68 15.21 17.47 8.71
N THR A 69 15.74 18.64 8.40
CA THR A 69 15.50 19.84 9.21
C THR A 69 14.18 20.50 8.82
N ASN A 70 13.66 21.35 9.70
CA ASN A 70 12.48 22.17 9.36
C ASN A 70 12.74 23.07 8.14
N GLU A 71 13.98 23.52 7.93
CA GLU A 71 14.33 24.31 6.75
C GLU A 71 14.22 23.49 5.46
N ASP A 72 14.62 22.22 5.49
CA ASP A 72 14.50 21.31 4.33
C ASP A 72 13.03 21.05 3.98
N ILE A 73 12.20 20.82 4.99
CA ILE A 73 10.76 20.62 4.83
C ILE A 73 10.11 21.87 4.22
N GLU A 74 10.46 23.07 4.70
CA GLU A 74 9.94 24.32 4.15
C GLU A 74 10.43 24.58 2.72
N LYS A 75 11.67 24.22 2.38
CA LYS A 75 12.15 24.29 0.99
C LYS A 75 11.30 23.43 0.07
N ILE A 76 11.00 22.19 0.47
CA ILE A 76 10.19 21.25 -0.34
C ILE A 76 8.76 21.75 -0.48
N LYS A 77 8.14 22.25 0.60
CA LYS A 77 6.80 22.87 0.55
C LYS A 77 6.72 24.05 -0.42
N ASN A 78 7.81 24.81 -0.56
CA ASN A 78 7.88 25.98 -1.46
C ASN A 78 8.19 25.61 -2.92
N ILE A 79 8.43 24.34 -3.25
CA ILE A 79 8.64 23.90 -4.63
C ILE A 79 7.34 24.11 -5.42
N LYS A 80 7.47 24.64 -6.63
CA LYS A 80 6.33 24.85 -7.53
C LYS A 80 5.58 23.54 -7.77
N ASN A 81 4.26 23.60 -7.62
CA ASN A 81 3.30 22.49 -7.79
C ASN A 81 3.25 21.46 -6.65
N VAL A 82 4.09 21.57 -5.61
CA VAL A 82 3.85 20.83 -4.37
C VAL A 82 2.61 21.39 -3.70
N THR A 83 1.69 20.52 -3.29
CA THR A 83 0.49 20.88 -2.54
C THR A 83 0.65 20.56 -1.07
N GLN A 84 1.24 19.40 -0.76
CA GLN A 84 1.32 18.88 0.61
C GLN A 84 2.63 18.15 0.83
N VAL A 85 3.11 18.23 2.07
CA VAL A 85 4.29 17.50 2.54
C VAL A 85 3.95 16.98 3.94
N VAL A 86 3.95 15.66 4.10
CA VAL A 86 3.78 14.98 5.38
C VAL A 86 5.11 14.36 5.77
N ALA A 87 5.63 14.74 6.92
CA ALA A 87 6.86 14.20 7.45
C ALA A 87 6.57 13.05 8.42
N SER A 88 7.38 12.02 8.36
CA SER A 88 7.31 10.86 9.25
C SER A 88 8.70 10.34 9.57
N SER A 89 8.75 9.45 10.54
CA SER A 89 9.98 8.79 10.98
C SER A 89 9.80 7.30 10.75
N TYR A 90 10.82 6.65 10.18
CA TYR A 90 10.87 5.20 10.13
C TYR A 90 12.20 4.69 10.66
N ILE A 91 12.19 3.43 11.08
CA ILE A 91 13.39 2.68 11.40
C ILE A 91 13.13 1.21 11.08
N ASP A 92 14.14 0.54 10.55
CA ASP A 92 14.06 -0.89 10.24
C ASP A 92 14.67 -1.68 11.40
N GLY A 93 14.12 -2.84 11.73
CA GLY A 93 14.65 -3.70 12.79
C GLY A 93 14.12 -5.13 12.71
N TYR A 94 14.77 -6.04 13.43
CA TYR A 94 14.37 -7.44 13.46
C TYR A 94 13.25 -7.66 14.48
N ALA A 95 12.30 -8.52 14.13
CA ALA A 95 11.20 -8.87 15.02
C ALA A 95 11.47 -10.16 15.78
N THR A 96 11.25 -10.09 17.09
CA THR A 96 11.30 -11.24 18.00
C THR A 96 10.01 -11.33 18.78
N LEU A 97 9.51 -12.53 19.03
CA LEU A 97 8.38 -12.78 19.92
C LEU A 97 8.91 -13.42 21.20
N GLY A 98 8.99 -12.63 22.28
CA GLY A 98 9.60 -13.09 23.54
C GLY A 98 11.12 -13.26 23.44
N ARG A 99 11.60 -14.51 23.32
CA ARG A 99 13.04 -14.85 23.12
C ARG A 99 13.31 -15.55 21.79
N GLU A 100 12.27 -15.80 21.00
CA GLU A 100 12.38 -16.51 19.74
C GLU A 100 12.37 -15.50 18.60
N THR A 101 13.33 -15.65 17.69
CA THR A 101 13.39 -14.83 16.48
C THR A 101 12.31 -15.29 15.53
N LEU A 102 11.50 -14.35 15.04
CA LEU A 102 10.53 -14.65 14.00
C LEU A 102 11.29 -14.86 12.70
N VAL A 103 10.98 -15.94 11.99
CA VAL A 103 11.58 -16.26 10.70
C VAL A 103 10.53 -16.18 9.60
N ASN A 104 10.91 -15.60 8.47
CA ASN A 104 10.12 -15.67 7.24
C ASN A 104 10.04 -17.14 6.75
N LYS A 105 9.14 -17.45 5.83
CA LYS A 105 9.02 -18.72 5.09
C LYS A 105 10.35 -19.26 4.55
N ASN A 106 11.31 -18.38 4.28
CA ASN A 106 12.64 -18.74 3.80
C ASN A 106 13.65 -19.08 4.92
N GLY A 107 13.23 -19.05 6.19
CA GLY A 107 14.07 -19.31 7.36
C GLY A 107 14.99 -18.14 7.75
N THR A 108 14.81 -16.96 7.14
CA THR A 108 15.54 -15.73 7.47
C THR A 108 14.82 -14.95 8.55
N GLU A 109 15.55 -14.23 9.39
CA GLU A 109 14.96 -13.38 10.43
C GLU A 109 14.03 -12.32 9.81
N LEU A 110 12.87 -12.10 10.44
CA LEU A 110 11.84 -11.21 9.97
C LEU A 110 12.23 -9.75 10.22
N ILE A 111 12.39 -8.97 9.14
CA ILE A 111 12.73 -7.55 9.21
C ILE A 111 11.46 -6.72 9.04
N LEU A 112 11.19 -5.84 10.01
CA LEU A 112 10.05 -4.94 10.04
C LEU A 112 10.49 -3.50 9.87
N ARG A 113 9.68 -2.71 9.16
CA ARG A 113 9.77 -1.25 9.16
C ARG A 113 8.80 -0.70 10.17
N ILE A 114 9.33 -0.01 11.17
CA ILE A 114 8.57 0.68 12.19
C ILE A 114 8.41 2.13 11.73
N SER A 115 7.19 2.53 11.37
CA SER A 115 6.90 3.89 10.91
C SER A 115 6.03 4.64 11.91
N SER A 116 6.30 5.93 12.12
CA SER A 116 5.39 6.83 12.84
C SER A 116 4.26 7.31 11.93
N PHE A 117 3.10 7.57 12.54
CA PHE A 117 1.95 8.17 11.87
C PHE A 117 1.11 9.00 12.84
N ASP A 118 0.27 9.86 12.28
CA ASP A 118 -0.64 10.71 13.06
C ASP A 118 -1.96 9.97 13.30
N VAL A 119 -2.07 9.35 14.48
CA VAL A 119 -3.26 8.58 14.90
C VAL A 119 -4.52 9.43 14.95
N GLU A 120 -4.41 10.72 15.30
CA GLU A 120 -5.59 11.59 15.42
C GLU A 120 -6.17 11.92 14.05
N LYS A 121 -5.31 12.12 13.04
CA LYS A 121 -5.77 12.25 11.65
C LYS A 121 -6.32 10.94 11.10
N GLU A 122 -5.71 9.81 11.46
CA GLU A 122 -6.19 8.48 11.04
C GLU A 122 -7.59 8.19 11.60
N LYS A 123 -7.86 8.48 12.88
CA LYS A 123 -9.19 8.33 13.47
C LYS A 123 -10.24 9.15 12.71
N LYS A 124 -9.93 10.41 12.41
CA LYS A 124 -10.83 11.28 11.63
C LYS A 124 -11.11 10.70 10.24
N PHE A 125 -10.09 10.15 9.58
CA PHE A 125 -10.26 9.48 8.31
C PHE A 125 -11.20 8.26 8.41
N LEU A 126 -11.03 7.43 9.43
CA LEU A 126 -11.90 6.28 9.69
C LEU A 126 -13.34 6.69 10.05
N ASP A 127 -13.52 7.82 10.72
CA ASP A 127 -14.83 8.43 11.01
C ASP A 127 -15.49 9.07 9.76
N GLY A 128 -14.79 9.09 8.62
CA GLY A 128 -15.26 9.59 7.34
C GLY A 128 -14.94 11.06 7.07
N GLU A 129 -14.19 11.73 7.95
CA GLU A 129 -13.69 13.07 7.71
C GLU A 129 -12.48 13.02 6.76
N ARG A 130 -12.54 13.77 5.65
CA ARG A 130 -11.41 13.92 4.74
C ARG A 130 -10.64 15.18 5.09
N ASP A 131 -9.52 15.01 5.80
CA ASP A 131 -8.51 16.05 5.94
C ASP A 131 -7.59 16.02 4.72
N PRO A 132 -7.62 17.04 3.84
CA PRO A 132 -6.73 17.05 2.69
C PRO A 132 -5.26 17.04 3.14
N SER A 133 -4.90 17.62 4.28
CA SER A 133 -3.51 17.68 4.77
C SER A 133 -2.95 16.33 5.24
N PHE A 134 -3.76 15.27 5.24
CA PHE A 134 -3.38 13.92 5.61
C PHE A 134 -3.09 13.08 4.37
N LEU A 135 -1.90 12.48 4.30
CA LEU A 135 -1.46 11.62 3.20
C LEU A 135 -1.32 10.18 3.68
N ASN A 136 -1.50 9.25 2.74
CA ASN A 136 -1.27 7.81 2.94
C ASN A 136 -2.12 7.22 4.09
N ALA A 137 -3.39 7.60 4.15
CA ALA A 137 -4.31 7.11 5.17
C ALA A 137 -4.39 5.58 5.14
N LEU A 138 -4.45 4.96 6.31
CA LEU A 138 -4.43 3.51 6.46
C LEU A 138 -5.85 2.94 6.39
N ASP A 139 -5.97 1.71 5.87
CA ASP A 139 -7.22 0.97 5.87
C ASP A 139 -7.19 -0.02 7.05
N LEU A 140 -7.94 0.27 8.12
CA LEU A 140 -8.04 -0.60 9.30
C LEU A 140 -8.88 -1.85 8.95
N LYS A 141 -8.28 -3.03 9.11
CA LYS A 141 -8.90 -4.31 8.77
C LYS A 141 -9.51 -5.00 9.98
N ASP A 142 -8.73 -5.14 11.04
CA ASP A 142 -9.18 -5.75 12.29
C ASP A 142 -8.56 -5.06 13.51
N GLY A 143 -9.24 -5.15 14.65
CA GLY A 143 -8.81 -4.54 15.91
C GLY A 143 -9.02 -3.03 15.96
N ARG A 144 -8.01 -2.30 16.47
CA ARG A 144 -8.05 -0.85 16.67
C ARG A 144 -6.71 -0.19 16.38
N LEU A 145 -6.73 1.14 16.26
CA LEU A 145 -5.51 1.95 16.19
C LEU A 145 -4.79 2.00 17.56
N PRO A 146 -3.48 2.28 17.59
CA PRO A 146 -2.71 2.45 18.82
C PRO A 146 -3.18 3.68 19.60
N GLU A 147 -3.41 3.53 20.91
CA GLU A 147 -3.84 4.62 21.79
C GLU A 147 -2.72 5.10 22.72
N LYS A 148 -1.73 4.23 22.97
CA LYS A 148 -0.63 4.50 23.91
C LYS A 148 0.71 4.07 23.31
N ALA A 149 1.78 4.73 23.74
CA ALA A 149 3.12 4.34 23.37
C ALA A 149 3.40 2.88 23.79
N GLY A 150 3.94 2.07 22.88
CA GLY A 150 4.11 0.62 23.07
C GLY A 150 2.96 -0.23 22.51
N GLU A 151 2.03 0.37 21.79
CA GLU A 151 1.06 -0.33 20.94
C GLU A 151 1.41 -0.10 19.45
N CYS A 152 1.10 -1.07 18.60
CA CYS A 152 1.28 -0.96 17.16
C CYS A 152 0.14 -1.60 16.37
N VAL A 153 -0.01 -1.18 15.12
CA VAL A 153 -0.77 -1.92 14.11
C VAL A 153 0.20 -2.54 13.12
N VAL A 154 -0.13 -3.73 12.61
CA VAL A 154 0.73 -4.52 11.73
C VAL A 154 0.10 -4.74 10.36
N ASP A 155 0.94 -4.97 9.35
CA ASP A 155 0.52 -5.38 8.01
C ASP A 155 -0.43 -6.59 8.04
N GLU A 156 -1.63 -6.42 7.48
CA GLU A 156 -2.66 -7.46 7.34
C GLU A 156 -2.08 -8.74 6.73
N LYS A 157 -1.32 -8.62 5.63
CA LYS A 157 -0.77 -9.79 4.94
C LYS A 157 0.26 -10.52 5.79
N SER A 158 0.96 -9.81 6.65
CA SER A 158 1.90 -10.44 7.58
C SER A 158 1.17 -11.19 8.69
N ALA A 159 0.08 -10.64 9.22
CA ALA A 159 -0.78 -11.34 10.17
C ALA A 159 -1.44 -12.60 9.57
N GLU A 160 -1.77 -12.59 8.27
CA GLU A 160 -2.27 -13.79 7.56
C GLU A 160 -1.19 -14.84 7.29
N LEU A 161 0.06 -14.40 7.09
CA LEU A 161 1.17 -15.27 6.69
C LEU A 161 1.92 -15.88 7.86
N TYR A 162 1.86 -15.27 9.04
CA TYR A 162 2.59 -15.67 10.23
C TYR A 162 1.64 -15.81 11.43
N ASP A 163 1.40 -17.05 11.87
CA ASP A 163 0.55 -17.36 13.04
C ASP A 163 1.04 -16.69 14.34
N ASP A 164 2.31 -16.27 14.38
CA ASP A 164 2.91 -15.57 15.50
C ASP A 164 2.57 -14.06 15.55
N ILE A 165 2.03 -13.50 14.46
CA ILE A 165 1.63 -12.10 14.35
C ILE A 165 0.11 -12.01 14.50
N GLU A 166 -0.35 -11.99 15.75
CA GLU A 166 -1.77 -11.89 16.10
C GLU A 166 -2.03 -10.72 17.04
N ILE A 167 -3.25 -10.19 16.99
CA ILE A 167 -3.70 -9.14 17.90
C ILE A 167 -3.60 -9.63 19.35
N GLY A 168 -2.99 -8.82 20.22
CA GLY A 168 -2.72 -9.12 21.62
C GLY A 168 -1.31 -9.66 21.89
N LYS A 169 -0.58 -10.13 20.86
CA LYS A 169 0.83 -10.54 21.01
C LYS A 169 1.76 -9.33 21.06
N THR A 170 2.94 -9.51 21.66
CA THR A 170 3.94 -8.44 21.83
C THR A 170 5.16 -8.70 20.95
N LEU A 171 5.36 -7.85 19.95
CA LEU A 171 6.56 -7.81 19.13
C LEU A 171 7.67 -7.07 19.87
N ASN A 172 8.89 -7.61 19.80
CA ASN A 172 10.08 -6.97 20.33
C ASN A 172 11.07 -6.73 19.19
N ILE A 173 11.42 -5.47 18.98
CA ILE A 173 12.33 -5.01 17.93
C ILE A 173 13.77 -5.06 18.43
N THR A 174 14.61 -5.81 17.73
CA THR A 174 16.04 -5.94 18.02
C THR A 174 16.88 -5.41 16.87
N ASP A 175 18.11 -4.98 17.17
CA ASP A 175 19.10 -4.48 16.21
C ASP A 175 18.53 -3.48 15.20
N ALA A 176 17.76 -2.51 15.71
CA ALA A 176 17.18 -1.45 14.90
C ALA A 176 18.29 -0.61 14.23
N ASP A 177 18.15 -0.37 12.93
CA ASP A 177 19.15 0.30 12.12
C ASP A 177 19.36 1.74 12.60
N SER A 178 20.41 1.95 13.38
CA SER A 178 20.75 3.26 13.93
C SER A 178 21.39 4.18 12.89
N SER A 179 21.65 3.70 11.66
CA SER A 179 22.28 4.48 10.59
C SER A 179 21.37 5.52 9.95
N VAL A 180 20.07 5.48 10.23
CA VAL A 180 19.08 6.44 9.69
C VAL A 180 18.88 7.68 10.58
N GLY A 181 19.71 7.86 11.61
CA GLY A 181 19.72 9.03 12.49
C GLY A 181 18.50 9.17 13.40
N VAL A 182 17.64 8.16 13.43
CA VAL A 182 16.44 8.07 14.29
C VAL A 182 16.58 6.83 15.18
N SER A 183 16.04 6.86 16.39
CA SER A 183 16.05 5.71 17.31
C SER A 183 14.73 5.53 18.04
N LEU A 184 14.46 4.30 18.48
CA LEU A 184 13.29 3.95 19.29
C LEU A 184 13.59 4.12 20.77
N LYS A 185 12.60 4.64 21.50
CA LYS A 185 12.59 4.68 22.97
C LYS A 185 12.06 3.36 23.53
N ASN A 186 11.05 2.80 22.87
CA ASN A 186 10.43 1.54 23.23
C ASN A 186 10.66 0.54 22.09
N ASN A 187 11.14 -0.65 22.44
CA ASN A 187 11.35 -1.72 21.48
C ASN A 187 10.25 -2.78 21.55
N LYS A 188 9.35 -2.70 22.53
CA LYS A 188 8.26 -3.64 22.72
C LYS A 188 6.94 -3.01 22.31
N PHE A 189 6.24 -3.66 21.40
CA PHE A 189 4.97 -3.21 20.86
C PHE A 189 3.92 -4.31 20.93
N VAL A 190 2.80 -4.01 21.58
CA VAL A 190 1.62 -4.89 21.57
C VAL A 190 0.85 -4.64 20.28
N ILE A 191 0.57 -5.70 19.54
CA ILE A 191 -0.26 -5.63 18.33
C ILE A 191 -1.70 -5.39 18.76
N VAL A 192 -2.30 -4.28 18.34
CA VAL A 192 -3.69 -3.92 18.68
C VAL A 192 -4.64 -3.93 17.49
N GLY A 193 -4.11 -4.06 16.27
CA GLY A 193 -4.90 -4.16 15.05
C GLY A 193 -4.05 -4.48 13.83
N THR A 194 -4.73 -4.79 12.73
CA THR A 194 -4.15 -5.04 11.42
C THR A 194 -4.60 -3.97 10.43
N VAL A 195 -3.67 -3.52 9.58
CA VAL A 195 -3.90 -2.45 8.62
C VAL A 195 -3.35 -2.82 7.25
N THR A 196 -3.92 -2.22 6.21
CA THR A 196 -3.33 -2.16 4.89
C THR A 196 -2.90 -0.72 4.61
N SER A 197 -1.62 -0.52 4.27
CA SER A 197 -1.12 0.80 3.89
C SER A 197 -1.16 0.99 2.38
N PRO A 198 -1.59 2.16 1.86
CA PRO A 198 -1.61 2.42 0.43
C PRO A 198 -0.20 2.52 -0.18
N ILE A 199 0.84 2.67 0.63
CA ILE A 199 2.23 2.68 0.15
C ILE A 199 2.76 1.27 -0.15
N TYR A 200 2.09 0.22 0.34
CA TYR A 200 2.50 -1.18 0.23
C TYR A 200 1.42 -2.03 -0.45
N ILE A 201 1.22 -1.82 -1.75
CA ILE A 201 0.16 -2.47 -2.54
C ILE A 201 0.54 -3.88 -3.01
N SER A 202 1.82 -4.10 -3.31
CA SER A 202 2.33 -5.42 -3.72
C SER A 202 2.60 -6.29 -2.49
N LEU A 203 3.18 -7.49 -2.65
CA LEU A 203 3.75 -8.26 -1.53
C LEU A 203 5.20 -7.84 -1.21
N ASP A 204 5.82 -7.05 -2.08
CA ASP A 204 7.15 -6.48 -1.87
C ASP A 204 7.01 -5.24 -0.98
N ARG A 205 7.63 -5.27 0.21
CA ARG A 205 7.62 -4.15 1.17
C ARG A 205 8.78 -3.18 0.94
N GLY A 206 9.65 -3.46 -0.02
CA GLY A 206 10.80 -2.65 -0.35
C GLY A 206 12.09 -3.21 0.24
N GLN A 207 13.12 -2.36 0.23
CA GLN A 207 14.49 -2.73 0.57
C GLN A 207 14.89 -2.16 1.94
N THR A 208 15.84 -2.83 2.57
CA THR A 208 16.46 -2.44 3.84
C THR A 208 17.98 -2.68 3.77
N LYS A 209 18.74 -2.07 4.69
CA LYS A 209 20.18 -2.32 4.83
C LYS A 209 20.49 -3.52 5.73
N LEU A 210 19.48 -4.04 6.42
CA LEU A 210 19.59 -5.15 7.37
C LEU A 210 19.49 -6.51 6.66
N GLY A 211 20.16 -7.52 7.21
CA GLY A 211 19.99 -8.93 6.86
C GLY A 211 20.03 -9.24 5.35
N SER A 212 18.91 -9.75 4.84
CA SER A 212 18.73 -10.17 3.44
C SER A 212 18.62 -9.00 2.45
N GLY A 213 18.53 -7.77 2.93
CA GLY A 213 18.32 -6.56 2.13
C GLY A 213 16.87 -6.32 1.74
N SER A 214 15.95 -7.25 2.02
CA SER A 214 14.52 -7.12 1.71
C SER A 214 13.72 -6.89 2.98
N LEU A 215 12.71 -6.03 2.89
CA LEU A 215 11.77 -5.80 3.98
C LEU A 215 10.67 -6.87 3.93
N ASP A 216 10.39 -7.51 5.05
CA ASP A 216 9.37 -8.57 5.10
C ASP A 216 8.00 -8.03 5.47
N SER A 217 7.94 -7.02 6.34
CA SER A 217 6.68 -6.46 6.84
C SER A 217 6.87 -5.04 7.42
N TYR A 218 5.78 -4.42 7.85
CA TYR A 218 5.76 -3.10 8.45
C TYR A 218 4.80 -3.04 9.64
N ILE A 219 5.12 -2.14 10.55
CA ILE A 219 4.25 -1.76 11.66
C ILE A 219 4.15 -0.24 11.74
N TYR A 220 3.01 0.24 12.19
CA TYR A 220 2.80 1.65 12.50
C TYR A 220 2.65 1.84 14.00
N VAL A 221 3.37 2.83 14.52
CA VAL A 221 3.44 3.18 15.94
C VAL A 221 3.19 4.66 16.14
N LEU A 222 2.82 5.02 17.37
CA LEU A 222 2.72 6.41 17.78
C LEU A 222 4.08 7.13 17.70
N PRO A 223 4.15 8.43 17.35
CA PRO A 223 5.39 9.19 17.28
C PRO A 223 6.19 9.17 18.60
N GLU A 224 5.51 9.05 19.74
CA GLU A 224 6.10 8.95 21.08
C GLU A 224 6.92 7.67 21.30
N ALA A 225 6.83 6.68 20.40
CA ALA A 225 7.69 5.51 20.40
C ALA A 225 9.14 5.83 20.03
N PHE A 226 9.39 6.96 19.35
CA PHE A 226 10.70 7.41 18.93
C PHE A 226 11.37 8.27 20.00
N SER A 227 12.70 8.22 20.06
CA SER A 227 13.51 8.97 21.04
C SER A 227 13.62 10.46 20.74
N SER A 228 13.48 10.84 19.46
CA SER A 228 13.52 12.23 19.00
C SER A 228 12.33 12.51 18.08
N SER A 229 11.98 13.79 17.94
CA SER A 229 10.98 14.27 16.97
C SER A 229 11.56 14.47 15.57
N GLU A 230 12.70 13.85 15.30
CA GLU A 230 13.39 13.95 14.01
C GLU A 230 12.71 13.03 12.99
N VAL A 231 12.63 13.50 11.75
CA VAL A 231 11.93 12.85 10.66
C VAL A 231 12.91 12.51 9.56
N ASN A 232 12.81 11.32 8.98
CA ASN A 232 13.71 10.83 7.94
C ASN A 232 12.96 10.41 6.66
N THR A 233 11.64 10.60 6.63
CA THR A 233 10.80 10.42 5.45
C THR A 233 9.86 11.58 5.22
N LEU A 234 9.64 11.89 3.94
CA LEU A 234 8.69 12.88 3.47
C LEU A 234 7.81 12.27 2.38
N ALA A 235 6.50 12.33 2.61
CA ALA A 235 5.49 12.04 1.61
C ALA A 235 5.05 13.36 0.97
N VAL A 236 5.18 13.48 -0.35
CA VAL A 236 4.89 14.71 -1.10
C VAL A 236 3.76 14.46 -2.08
N LYS A 237 2.78 15.37 -2.07
CA LYS A 237 1.66 15.41 -3.03
C LYS A 237 1.86 16.58 -3.99
N MET A 238 1.55 16.33 -5.25
CA MET A 238 1.69 17.24 -6.38
C MET A 238 0.32 17.62 -6.92
N ARG A 239 0.20 18.87 -7.38
CA ARG A 239 -1.06 19.45 -7.86
C ARG A 239 -1.74 18.68 -9.00
N TYR A 240 -0.98 17.99 -9.84
CA TYR A 240 -1.56 17.29 -11.00
C TYR A 240 -2.29 16.01 -10.60
N SER A 241 -1.93 15.40 -9.47
CA SER A 241 -2.38 14.08 -9.04
C SER A 241 -3.89 14.03 -8.81
N ASP A 242 -4.45 15.09 -8.21
CA ASP A 242 -5.89 15.15 -7.90
C ASP A 242 -6.79 15.19 -9.15
N SER A 243 -6.22 15.48 -10.33
CA SER A 243 -6.96 15.69 -11.58
C SER A 243 -6.73 14.61 -12.64
N LEU A 244 -5.80 13.69 -12.40
CA LEU A 244 -5.38 12.69 -13.36
C LEU A 244 -5.59 11.29 -12.80
N ASP A 245 -6.00 10.37 -13.64
CA ASP A 245 -5.99 8.94 -13.32
C ASP A 245 -4.53 8.48 -13.16
N THR A 246 -4.21 7.79 -12.06
CA THR A 246 -2.84 7.36 -11.72
C THR A 246 -2.24 6.43 -12.78
N PHE A 247 -3.08 5.70 -13.54
CA PHE A 247 -2.66 4.79 -14.59
C PHE A 247 -2.74 5.41 -15.99
N SER A 248 -3.06 6.71 -16.10
CA SER A 248 -3.03 7.42 -17.38
C SER A 248 -1.60 7.70 -17.83
N SER A 249 -1.38 7.72 -19.15
CA SER A 249 -0.09 8.11 -19.72
C SER A 249 0.32 9.53 -19.30
N GLN A 250 -0.66 10.44 -19.16
CA GLN A 250 -0.42 11.82 -18.73
C GLN A 250 0.13 11.91 -17.31
N TYR A 251 -0.32 11.03 -16.40
CA TYR A 251 0.23 10.96 -15.06
C TYR A 251 1.68 10.47 -15.09
N SER A 252 1.96 9.40 -15.86
CA SER A 252 3.32 8.86 -16.03
C SER A 252 4.29 9.90 -16.56
N ASP A 253 3.92 10.61 -17.63
CA ASP A 253 4.76 11.66 -18.23
C ASP A 253 5.09 12.76 -17.21
N ARG A 254 4.13 13.14 -16.35
CA ARG A 254 4.34 14.16 -15.30
C ARG A 254 5.24 13.67 -14.18
N ALA A 255 5.09 12.40 -13.78
CA ALA A 255 5.90 11.79 -12.74
C ALA A 255 7.37 11.64 -13.19
N GLU A 256 7.61 11.22 -14.44
CA GLU A 256 8.96 11.08 -15.00
C GLU A 256 9.71 12.43 -15.06
N MET A 257 9.03 13.52 -15.40
CA MET A 257 9.63 14.86 -15.39
C MET A 257 10.15 15.30 -14.01
N ILE A 258 9.62 14.70 -12.92
CA ILE A 258 10.07 14.97 -11.55
C ILE A 258 11.28 14.10 -11.21
N ALA A 259 11.32 12.85 -11.70
CA ALA A 259 12.42 11.92 -11.45
C ALA A 259 13.70 12.24 -12.25
N GLU A 260 13.59 12.86 -13.43
CA GLU A 260 14.73 13.16 -14.32
C GLU A 260 15.53 14.44 -13.98
N LYS A 261 15.46 14.97 -12.75
CA LYS A 261 16.25 16.15 -12.34
C LYS A 261 16.89 15.99 -10.97
#